data_AF-A0A4U8UEQ9-F1
#
_entry.id   AF-A0A4U8UEQ9-F1
#
_cell.length_a   1.000
_cell.length_b   1.000
_cell.length_c   1.000
_cell.angle_alpha   90.00
_cell.angle_beta   90.00
_cell.angle_gamma   90.00
#
_symmetry.space_group_name_H-M   'P 1'
#
loop_
_entity.id
_entity.type
_entity.pdbx_description
1 polymer ?
#
loop_
_entity_poly.entity_id
_entity_poly.type
_entity_poly.pdbx_seq_one_letter_code
_entity_poly.pdbx_strand_id
1 'polypeptide(L)'
;MFYDTSNRLSAEKMGECLCLIGDYSSLVYTFPLTTLKPAILIGSDNQNAYKGISFYNPTLHFYARDVKECLESIEKIKNEDKDQRALSIKEYREKEVFNLGCSSAFIADFIAKKMKK
;
A
#
# COMPACT_ATOMS: atom_id res chain seq x y z
N MET A 1 -18.95 23.94 0.51
CA MET A 1 -17.81 23.06 0.18
C MET A 1 -16.74 23.32 1.23
N PHE A 2 -16.42 22.33 2.05
CA PHE A 2 -15.37 22.45 3.06
C PHE A 2 -14.06 22.00 2.42
N TYR A 3 -13.08 22.88 2.38
CA TYR A 3 -11.74 22.54 1.93
C TYR A 3 -10.92 22.14 3.15
N ASP A 4 -10.39 20.93 3.13
CA ASP A 4 -9.42 20.52 4.12
C ASP A 4 -8.11 21.30 3.90
N THR A 5 -7.80 22.17 4.85
CA THR A 5 -6.59 23.00 4.89
C THR A 5 -5.59 22.47 5.92
N SER A 6 -5.89 21.33 6.55
CA SER A 6 -4.98 20.69 7.49
C SER A 6 -3.70 20.24 6.80
N ASN A 7 -2.63 20.13 7.57
CA ASN A 7 -1.36 19.64 7.06
C ASN A 7 -1.51 18.18 6.64
N ARG A 8 -1.08 17.88 5.41
CA ARG A 8 -1.00 16.50 4.92
C ARG A 8 -0.04 15.68 5.79
N LEU A 9 -0.30 14.38 5.87
CA LEU A 9 0.61 13.44 6.51
C LEU A 9 1.98 13.48 5.80
N SER A 10 3.04 13.78 6.54
CA SER A 10 4.39 13.89 5.98
C SER A 10 5.01 12.51 5.74
N ALA A 11 5.90 12.44 4.75
CA ALA A 11 6.67 11.22 4.47
C ALA A 11 7.54 10.79 5.66
N GLU A 12 8.10 11.76 6.38
CA GLU A 12 8.87 11.52 7.61
C GLU A 12 8.03 10.80 8.67
N LYS A 13 6.83 11.32 8.98
CA LYS A 13 5.93 10.68 9.94
C LYS A 13 5.53 9.27 9.49
N MET A 14 5.23 9.09 8.20
CA MET A 14 4.95 7.75 7.65
C MET A 14 6.14 6.80 7.82
N GLY A 15 7.37 7.32 7.65
CA GLY A 15 8.62 6.59 7.84
C GLY A 15 8.89 6.20 9.29
N GLU A 16 8.29 6.87 10.28
CA GLU A 16 8.43 6.56 11.70
C GLU A 16 7.38 5.56 12.20
N CYS A 17 6.18 5.53 11.59
CA CYS A 17 5.09 4.65 11.99
C CYS A 17 5.43 3.16 11.89
N LEU A 18 4.88 2.32 12.77
CA LEU A 18 4.97 0.85 12.67
C LEU A 18 4.13 0.32 11.50
N CYS A 19 2.91 0.81 11.38
CA CYS A 19 1.95 0.50 10.33
C CYS A 19 0.97 1.67 10.18
N LEU A 20 0.23 1.71 9.07
CA LEU A 20 -0.92 2.59 8.89
C LEU A 20 -2.20 1.81 9.15
N ILE A 21 -3.16 2.42 9.83
CA ILE A 21 -4.48 1.84 10.08
C ILE A 21 -5.49 2.72 9.37
N GLY A 22 -6.34 2.12 8.54
CA GLY A 22 -7.36 2.87 7.84
C GLY A 22 -8.35 1.99 7.12
N ASP A 23 -9.31 2.64 6.49
CA ASP A 23 -10.29 2.00 5.63
C ASP A 23 -9.73 1.81 4.22
N TYR A 24 -10.65 1.72 3.27
CA TYR A 24 -10.48 1.50 1.85
C TYR A 24 -9.91 2.70 1.07
N SER A 25 -9.19 3.60 1.74
CA SER A 25 -8.56 4.78 1.12
C SER A 25 -7.30 4.46 0.31
N SER A 26 -7.01 5.28 -0.71
CA SER A 26 -5.81 5.15 -1.54
C SER A 26 -4.49 5.20 -0.76
N LEU A 27 -4.47 5.91 0.38
CA LEU A 27 -3.29 5.99 1.23
C LEU A 27 -2.97 4.64 1.88
N VAL A 28 -3.98 3.88 2.31
CA VAL A 28 -3.76 2.57 2.94
C VAL A 28 -3.12 1.58 1.96
N TYR A 29 -3.49 1.63 0.68
CA TYR A 29 -2.91 0.79 -0.36
C TYR A 29 -1.52 1.23 -0.83
N THR A 30 -1.20 2.53 -0.73
CA THR A 30 0.08 3.07 -1.20
C THR A 30 1.13 3.18 -0.10
N PHE A 31 0.73 3.27 1.17
CA PHE A 31 1.62 3.35 2.32
C PHE A 31 2.63 2.19 2.37
N PRO A 32 2.25 0.91 2.18
CA PRO A 32 3.23 -0.17 2.17
C PRO A 32 4.25 -0.05 1.04
N LEU A 33 3.82 0.43 -0.12
CA LEU A 33 4.68 0.59 -1.29
C LEU A 33 5.69 1.72 -1.10
N THR A 34 5.38 2.75 -0.32
CA THR A 34 6.28 3.88 -0.09
C THR A 34 7.17 3.69 1.14
N THR A 35 6.69 3.01 2.19
CA THR A 35 7.40 2.87 3.47
C THR A 35 8.01 1.50 3.71
N LEU A 36 7.63 0.49 2.91
CA LEU A 36 7.97 -0.93 3.14
C LEU A 36 7.45 -1.49 4.47
N LYS A 37 6.36 -0.91 4.99
CA LYS A 37 5.69 -1.35 6.22
C LYS A 37 4.24 -1.74 5.94
N PRO A 38 3.69 -2.74 6.63
CA PRO A 38 2.33 -3.17 6.37
C PRO A 38 1.30 -2.10 6.77
N ALA A 39 0.10 -2.22 6.24
CA ALA A 39 -1.06 -1.47 6.72
C ALA A 39 -2.16 -2.42 7.23
N ILE A 40 -3.05 -1.91 8.07
CA ILE A 40 -4.22 -2.65 8.58
C ILE A 40 -5.45 -2.04 7.92
N LEU A 41 -6.13 -2.86 7.11
CA LEU A 41 -7.41 -2.52 6.51
C LEU A 41 -8.53 -2.82 7.51
N ILE A 42 -9.28 -1.78 7.88
CA ILE A 42 -10.49 -1.91 8.72
C ILE A 42 -11.72 -1.96 7.81
N GLY A 43 -12.51 -3.03 7.90
CA GLY A 43 -13.73 -3.15 7.12
C GLY A 43 -14.46 -4.47 7.25
N SER A 44 -15.54 -4.64 6.46
CA SER A 44 -16.24 -5.92 6.31
C SER A 44 -15.80 -6.64 5.04
N ASP A 45 -15.87 -7.98 5.07
CA ASP A 45 -15.47 -8.82 3.94
C ASP A 45 -16.19 -8.34 2.66
N ASN A 46 -15.46 -8.29 1.55
CA ASN A 46 -15.90 -7.87 0.21
C ASN A 46 -16.06 -6.37 -0.07
N GLN A 47 -15.69 -5.49 0.84
CA GLN A 47 -15.57 -4.07 0.50
C GLN A 47 -14.24 -3.86 -0.26
N ASN A 48 -14.26 -3.11 -1.36
CA ASN A 48 -13.14 -2.92 -2.29
C ASN A 48 -12.70 -4.15 -3.11
N ALA A 49 -13.63 -4.70 -3.90
CA ALA A 49 -13.30 -5.52 -5.06
C ALA A 49 -13.68 -4.81 -6.36
N TYR A 50 -12.83 -4.89 -7.37
CA TYR A 50 -13.15 -4.47 -8.73
C TYR A 50 -13.24 -5.70 -9.64
N LYS A 51 -14.39 -5.91 -10.28
CA LYS A 51 -14.66 -7.10 -11.12
C LYS A 51 -14.34 -8.43 -10.41
N GLY A 52 -14.65 -8.52 -9.12
CA GLY A 52 -14.40 -9.71 -8.30
C GLY A 52 -12.96 -9.88 -7.82
N ILE A 53 -12.05 -8.96 -8.17
CA ILE A 53 -10.67 -8.95 -7.68
C ILE A 53 -10.60 -8.03 -6.47
N SER A 54 -10.27 -8.60 -5.32
CA SER A 54 -10.04 -7.82 -4.09
C SER A 54 -8.74 -7.03 -4.19
N PHE A 55 -8.76 -5.79 -3.71
CA PHE A 55 -7.54 -4.98 -3.55
C PHE A 55 -6.74 -5.37 -2.29
N TYR A 56 -7.28 -6.24 -1.44
CA TYR A 56 -6.52 -6.83 -0.35
C TYR A 56 -5.33 -7.63 -0.89
N ASN A 57 -4.20 -7.50 -0.21
CA ASN A 57 -2.98 -8.22 -0.54
C ASN A 57 -2.29 -8.58 0.78
N PRO A 58 -2.16 -9.87 1.13
CA PRO A 58 -1.59 -10.30 2.41
C PRO A 58 -0.10 -9.95 2.56
N THR A 59 0.59 -9.60 1.47
CA THR A 59 1.97 -9.09 1.51
C THR A 59 2.02 -7.67 2.07
N LEU A 60 0.99 -6.87 1.75
CA LEU A 60 0.94 -5.44 2.06
C LEU A 60 0.06 -5.13 3.27
N HIS A 61 -0.93 -5.98 3.53
CA HIS A 61 -2.05 -5.67 4.40
C HIS A 61 -2.33 -6.77 5.42
N PHE A 62 -2.68 -6.34 6.62
CA PHE A 62 -3.51 -7.08 7.56
C PHE A 62 -4.95 -6.63 7.43
N TYR A 63 -5.84 -7.41 8.03
CA TYR A 63 -7.26 -7.17 7.99
C TYR A 63 -7.85 -7.23 9.39
N ALA A 64 -8.73 -6.29 9.71
CA ALA A 64 -9.41 -6.22 10.99
C ALA A 64 -10.88 -5.79 10.79
N ARG A 65 -11.80 -6.56 11.37
CA ARG A 65 -13.25 -6.28 11.34
C ARG A 65 -13.70 -5.46 12.54
N ASP A 66 -12.92 -5.51 13.61
CA ASP A 66 -13.19 -4.84 14.86
C ASP A 66 -11.89 -4.41 15.57
N VAL A 67 -12.05 -3.75 16.72
CA VAL A 67 -10.93 -3.26 17.54
C VAL A 67 -10.04 -4.39 18.03
N LYS A 68 -10.61 -5.56 18.35
CA LYS A 68 -9.86 -6.70 18.86
C LYS A 68 -8.92 -7.24 17.77
N GLU A 69 -9.44 -7.48 16.58
CA GLU A 69 -8.63 -7.93 15.44
C GLU A 69 -7.57 -6.91 15.01
N CYS A 70 -7.87 -5.62 15.18
CA CYS A 70 -6.91 -4.54 14.95
C CYS A 70 -5.74 -4.64 15.93
N LEU A 71 -6.01 -4.78 17.23
CA LEU A 71 -4.98 -4.96 18.26
C LEU A 71 -4.15 -6.24 18.04
N GLU A 72 -4.80 -7.34 17.66
CA GLU A 72 -4.12 -8.59 17.31
C GLU A 72 -3.19 -8.41 16.09
N SER A 73 -3.62 -7.63 15.10
CA SER A 73 -2.81 -7.30 13.92
C SER A 73 -1.61 -6.43 14.28
N ILE A 74 -1.78 -5.45 15.17
CA ILE A 74 -0.67 -4.62 15.67
C ILE A 74 0.36 -5.49 16.40
N GLU A 75 -0.07 -6.42 17.25
CA GLU A 75 0.85 -7.33 17.94
C GLU A 75 1.56 -8.28 16.96
N LYS A 76 0.88 -8.78 15.93
CA LYS A 76 1.54 -9.55 14.86
C LYS A 76 2.63 -8.75 14.16
N ILE A 77 2.32 -7.51 13.74
CA ILE A 77 3.26 -6.61 13.07
C ILE A 77 4.45 -6.26 13.97
N LYS A 78 4.22 -6.10 15.27
CA LYS A 78 5.28 -5.79 16.24
C LYS A 78 6.28 -6.93 16.38
N ASN A 79 5.80 -8.17 16.33
CA ASN A 79 6.56 -9.39 16.61
C ASN A 79 7.06 -10.13 15.35
N GLU A 80 6.68 -9.70 14.15
CA GLU A 80 7.19 -10.28 12.91
C GLU A 80 8.63 -9.87 12.59
N ASP A 81 9.27 -10.60 11.68
CA ASP A 81 10.53 -10.21 11.08
C ASP A 81 10.31 -9.03 10.12
N LYS A 82 10.68 -7.84 10.57
CA LYS A 82 10.48 -6.57 9.84
C LYS A 82 11.34 -6.48 8.59
N ASP A 83 12.54 -7.04 8.61
CA ASP A 83 13.45 -7.02 7.46
C ASP A 83 12.92 -7.95 6.37
N GLN A 84 12.47 -9.14 6.75
CA GLN A 84 11.82 -10.07 5.82
C GLN A 84 10.52 -9.49 5.27
N ARG A 85 9.68 -8.84 6.10
CA ARG A 85 8.47 -8.16 5.61
C ARG A 85 8.81 -7.06 4.61
N ALA A 86 9.76 -6.18 4.93
CA ALA A 86 10.17 -5.10 4.05
C ALA A 86 10.71 -5.62 2.72
N LEU A 87 11.48 -6.72 2.74
CA LEU A 87 11.95 -7.39 1.54
C LEU A 87 10.79 -7.89 0.67
N SER A 88 9.83 -8.62 1.26
CA SER A 88 8.66 -9.14 0.52
C SER A 88 7.82 -8.02 -0.10
N ILE A 89 7.61 -6.92 0.62
CA ILE A 89 6.90 -5.74 0.08
C ILE A 89 7.68 -5.11 -1.07
N LYS A 90 9.00 -4.97 -0.93
CA LYS A 90 9.86 -4.41 -1.97
C LYS A 90 9.80 -5.26 -3.24
N GLU A 91 9.94 -6.57 -3.12
CA GLU A 91 9.86 -7.49 -4.27
C GLU A 91 8.50 -7.39 -4.98
N TYR A 92 7.40 -7.36 -4.23
CA TYR A 92 6.07 -7.13 -4.78
C TYR A 92 5.99 -5.81 -5.55
N ARG A 93 6.49 -4.71 -4.96
CA ARG A 93 6.47 -3.38 -5.57
C ARG A 93 7.26 -3.34 -6.88
N GLU A 94 8.48 -3.88 -6.88
CA GLU A 94 9.31 -3.89 -8.09
C GLU A 94 8.66 -4.69 -9.21
N LYS A 95 8.04 -5.83 -8.89
CA LYS A 95 7.42 -6.74 -9.87
C LYS A 95 6.07 -6.22 -10.39
N GLU A 96 5.16 -5.85 -9.50
CA GLU A 96 3.75 -5.63 -9.83
C GLU A 96 3.38 -4.14 -10.00
N VAL A 97 4.21 -3.22 -9.51
CA VAL A 97 3.91 -1.77 -9.56
C VAL A 97 4.81 -1.07 -10.58
N PHE A 98 6.13 -1.23 -10.48
CA PHE A 98 7.07 -0.50 -11.34
C PHE A 98 7.39 -1.21 -12.67
N ASN A 99 7.42 -2.55 -12.66
CA ASN A 99 7.76 -3.34 -13.85
C ASN A 99 6.59 -4.19 -14.36
N LEU A 100 5.35 -3.80 -14.05
CA LEU A 100 4.17 -4.52 -14.50
C LEU A 100 4.20 -4.70 -16.03
N GLY A 101 4.46 -5.92 -16.49
CA GLY A 101 4.54 -6.25 -17.92
C GLY A 101 5.52 -5.39 -18.72
N CYS A 102 6.65 -4.98 -18.13
CA CYS A 102 7.62 -4.08 -18.77
C CYS A 102 7.06 -2.69 -19.12
N SER A 103 6.07 -2.20 -18.37
CA SER A 103 5.41 -0.90 -18.56
C SER A 103 6.39 0.27 -18.71
N SER A 104 7.48 0.28 -17.95
CA SER A 104 8.52 1.32 -18.02
C SER A 104 9.18 1.40 -19.41
N ALA A 105 9.48 0.25 -20.04
CA ALA A 105 10.03 0.21 -21.40
C ALA A 105 9.01 0.73 -22.44
N PHE A 106 7.74 0.33 -22.29
CA PHE A 106 6.66 0.82 -23.15
C PHE A 106 6.50 2.35 -23.07
N ILE A 107 6.52 2.92 -21.86
CA ILE A 107 6.40 4.37 -21.66
C ILE A 107 7.60 5.10 -22.28
N ALA A 108 8.82 4.59 -22.07
CA ALA A 108 10.03 5.17 -22.66
C ALA A 108 9.95 5.18 -24.20
N ASP A 109 9.57 4.05 -24.80
CA ASP A 109 9.38 3.93 -26.24
C ASP A 109 8.29 4.88 -26.77
N PHE A 110 7.19 5.01 -26.04
CA PHE A 110 6.09 5.91 -26.39
C PHE A 110 6.54 7.38 -26.41
N ILE A 111 7.26 7.83 -25.38
CA ILE A 111 7.80 9.19 -25.29
C ILE A 111 8.81 9.44 -26.42
N ALA A 112 9.75 8.51 -26.63
CA ALA A 112 10.77 8.63 -27.68
C ALA A 112 10.15 8.75 -29.08
N LYS A 113 9.07 8.00 -29.37
CA LYS A 113 8.32 8.10 -30.64
C LYS A 113 7.63 9.45 -30.79
N LYS A 114 7.12 10.05 -29.71
CA LYS A 114 6.47 11.36 -29.73
C LYS A 114 7.46 12.51 -29.90
N MET A 115 8.67 12.40 -29.35
CA MET A 115 9.72 13.42 -29.48
C MET A 115 10.43 13.43 -30.84
N LYS A 116 10.28 12.37 -31.65
CA LYS A 116 10.81 12.29 -33.02
C LYS A 116 9.87 12.90 -34.07
N LYS A 117 8.75 13.49 -33.65
CA LYS A 117 7.83 14.30 -34.47
C LYS A 117 7.95 15.75 -34.07
#